data_AF-A0A5B8FZQ7-F1
#
_entry.id   AF-A0A5B8FZQ7-F1
#
_cell.length_a   1.000
_cell.length_b   1.000
_cell.length_c   1.000
_cell.angle_alpha   90.00
_cell.angle_beta   90.00
_cell.angle_gamma   90.00
#
_symmetry.space_group_name_H-M   'P 1'
#
loop_
_entity.id
_entity.type
_entity.pdbx_description
1 polymer ?
#
loop_
_entity_poly.entity_id
_entity_poly.type
_entity_poly.pdbx_seq_one_letter_code
_entity_poly.pdbx_strand_id
1 'polypeptide(L)'
;MIGSVSGSFRSLMPWEGPLLLAHLERLPKDDLRLRFCNLPKHDILQEYSSEPLRRDRQVIGWFRDGELRGTAELRFGPDDVEAALTVEPEFRCNGIGLMLLERARRRAQALGAKAIRIFTSQNNRPMIAVARKAGLNMSFEDGDAEGALALAPAPAAFWADLLGEEAGQIASVLYWPAAFARAEAGRKPKPTRDAAA
;
A
#
# COMPACT_ATOMS: atom_id res chain seq x y z
N MET A 1 -14.54 6.22 15.83
CA MET A 1 -15.05 5.35 14.75
C MET A 1 -14.28 5.68 13.49
N ILE A 2 -13.44 4.78 13.00
CA ILE A 2 -12.77 4.94 11.71
C ILE A 2 -13.85 4.65 10.66
N GLY A 3 -14.28 5.67 9.91
CA GLY A 3 -15.22 5.47 8.81
C GLY A 3 -14.67 4.40 7.88
N SER A 4 -15.50 3.46 7.46
CA SER A 4 -15.09 2.41 6.53
C SER A 4 -14.59 3.05 5.24
N VAL A 5 -13.27 3.16 5.11
CA VAL A 5 -12.64 3.52 3.84
C VAL A 5 -12.83 2.33 2.94
N SER A 6 -13.86 2.38 2.12
CA SER A 6 -14.17 1.30 1.19
C SER A 6 -13.04 1.24 0.15
N GLY A 7 -12.47 0.05 -0.04
CA GLY A 7 -11.32 -0.20 -0.89
C GLY A 7 -10.65 -1.51 -0.48
N SER A 8 -9.79 -2.05 -1.33
CA SER A 8 -9.06 -3.30 -1.08
C SER A 8 -7.57 -3.05 -0.98
N PHE A 9 -6.88 -3.87 -0.20
CA PHE A 9 -5.43 -3.84 -0.12
C PHE A 9 -4.89 -5.09 -0.79
N ARG A 10 -3.83 -4.95 -1.60
CA ARG A 10 -3.09 -6.09 -2.13
C ARG A 10 -1.67 -5.74 -2.52
N SER A 11 -0.79 -6.73 -2.51
CA SER A 11 0.52 -6.60 -3.15
C SER A 11 0.36 -6.46 -4.67
N LEU A 12 1.19 -5.62 -5.28
CA LEU A 12 1.35 -5.57 -6.72
C LEU A 12 2.16 -6.79 -7.20
N MET A 13 1.81 -7.28 -8.37
CA MET A 13 2.55 -8.34 -9.07
C MET A 13 3.82 -7.78 -9.72
N PRO A 14 4.81 -8.65 -10.04
CA PRO A 14 6.08 -8.21 -10.63
C PRO A 14 5.95 -7.38 -11.93
N TRP A 15 4.86 -7.55 -12.69
CA TRP A 15 4.58 -6.85 -13.95
C TRP A 15 3.61 -5.66 -13.81
N GLU A 16 3.11 -5.37 -12.60
CA GLU A 16 2.15 -4.29 -12.37
C GLU A 16 2.78 -2.91 -12.16
N GLY A 17 4.04 -2.76 -12.58
CA GLY A 17 4.74 -1.47 -12.69
C GLY A 17 3.91 -0.35 -13.35
N PRO A 18 3.15 -0.59 -14.44
CA PRO A 18 2.29 0.42 -15.03
C PRO A 18 1.20 0.98 -14.09
N LEU A 19 0.70 0.20 -13.13
CA LEU A 19 -0.24 0.69 -12.11
C LEU A 19 0.44 1.65 -11.14
N LEU A 20 1.68 1.32 -10.75
CA LEU A 20 2.51 2.19 -9.91
C LEU A 20 2.81 3.51 -10.62
N LEU A 21 3.19 3.47 -11.90
CA LEU A 21 3.44 4.66 -12.71
C LEU A 21 2.22 5.58 -12.73
N ALA A 22 1.06 5.04 -13.12
CA ALA A 22 -0.17 5.82 -13.21
C ALA A 22 -0.55 6.47 -11.87
N HIS A 23 -0.33 5.77 -10.75
CA HIS A 23 -0.51 6.34 -9.41
C HIS A 23 0.47 7.48 -9.12
N LEU A 24 1.76 7.29 -9.40
CA LEU A 24 2.78 8.33 -9.19
C LEU A 24 2.52 9.58 -10.05
N GLU A 25 2.03 9.42 -11.28
CA GLU A 25 1.69 10.54 -12.17
C GLU A 25 0.51 11.38 -11.70
N ARG A 26 -0.40 10.80 -10.90
CA ARG A 26 -1.51 11.53 -10.29
C ARG A 26 -1.12 12.28 -9.02
N LEU A 27 0.07 12.03 -8.46
CA LEU A 27 0.52 12.73 -7.27
C LEU A 27 0.93 14.17 -7.59
N PRO A 28 0.58 15.13 -6.70
CA PRO A 28 1.14 16.47 -6.75
C PRO A 28 2.67 16.46 -6.78
N LYS A 29 3.25 17.43 -7.50
CA LYS A 29 4.72 17.58 -7.62
C LYS A 29 5.42 17.66 -6.26
N ASP A 30 4.81 18.30 -5.27
CA ASP A 30 5.39 18.42 -3.93
C ASP A 30 5.44 17.08 -3.20
N ASP A 31 4.47 16.19 -3.42
CA ASP A 31 4.50 14.85 -2.85
C ASP A 31 5.57 13.99 -3.53
N LEU A 32 5.75 14.15 -4.85
CA LEU A 32 6.86 13.51 -5.57
C LEU A 32 8.21 14.00 -5.06
N ARG A 33 8.36 15.31 -4.77
CA ARG A 33 9.58 15.86 -4.15
C ARG A 33 9.87 15.24 -2.79
N LEU A 34 8.86 15.09 -1.95
CA LEU A 34 9.00 14.44 -0.64
C LEU A 34 9.33 12.96 -0.78
N ARG A 35 8.79 12.29 -1.80
CA ARG A 35 8.97 10.85 -2.02
C ARG A 35 10.32 10.48 -2.64
N PHE A 36 10.87 11.33 -3.50
CA PHE A 36 12.09 11.05 -4.28
C PHE A 36 13.25 11.99 -3.95
N CYS A 37 13.10 12.85 -2.93
CA CYS A 37 14.03 13.92 -2.55
C CYS A 37 14.34 14.92 -3.69
N ASN A 38 13.60 14.84 -4.79
CA ASN A 38 13.73 15.64 -6.01
C ASN A 38 12.38 15.54 -6.77
N LEU A 39 12.11 16.46 -7.70
CA LEU A 39 10.99 16.29 -8.64
C LEU A 39 11.44 15.47 -9.86
N PRO A 40 11.19 14.15 -9.91
CA PRO A 40 11.62 13.34 -11.03
C PRO A 40 10.91 13.79 -12.31
N LYS A 41 11.63 13.68 -13.43
CA LYS A 41 11.03 13.79 -14.75
C LYS A 41 10.21 12.52 -15.05
N HIS A 42 9.31 12.62 -16.03
CA HIS A 42 8.42 11.52 -16.40
C HIS A 42 9.17 10.26 -16.85
N ASP A 43 10.24 10.40 -17.64
CA ASP A 43 11.12 9.30 -18.07
C ASP A 43 11.74 8.56 -16.87
N ILE A 44 12.18 9.28 -15.84
CA ILE A 44 12.71 8.71 -14.60
C ILE A 44 11.61 7.95 -13.83
N LEU A 45 10.39 8.49 -13.75
CA LEU A 45 9.27 7.78 -13.13
C LEU A 45 8.88 6.52 -13.89
N GLN A 46 8.93 6.57 -15.22
CA GLN A 46 8.65 5.43 -16.09
C GLN A 46 9.70 4.34 -15.91
N GLU A 47 10.98 4.69 -15.94
CA GLU A 47 12.09 3.75 -15.69
C GLU A 47 11.96 3.14 -14.29
N TYR A 48 11.77 3.97 -13.26
CA TYR A 48 11.55 3.55 -11.88
C TYR A 48 10.39 2.57 -11.72
N SER A 49 9.29 2.82 -12.43
CA SER A 49 8.09 1.97 -12.34
C SER A 49 8.22 0.72 -13.22
N SER A 50 9.15 0.70 -14.17
CA SER A 50 9.42 -0.46 -15.03
C SER A 50 10.28 -1.52 -14.34
N GLU A 51 11.05 -1.15 -13.29
CA GLU A 51 11.87 -2.16 -12.62
C GLU A 51 10.94 -3.22 -11.98
N PRO A 52 11.28 -4.51 -12.13
CA PRO A 52 10.43 -5.58 -11.61
C PRO A 52 10.29 -5.50 -10.08
N LEU A 53 9.06 -5.70 -9.59
CA LEU A 53 8.80 -5.80 -8.15
C LEU A 53 9.19 -7.20 -7.66
N ARG A 54 10.48 -7.35 -7.30
CA ARG A 54 11.10 -8.61 -6.87
C ARG A 54 11.03 -8.78 -5.35
N ARG A 55 11.71 -9.80 -4.82
CA ARG A 55 11.69 -10.13 -3.38
C ARG A 55 12.18 -8.96 -2.52
N ASP A 56 13.18 -8.24 -3.00
CA ASP A 56 13.83 -7.09 -2.35
C ASP A 56 13.10 -5.75 -2.56
N ARG A 57 12.14 -5.71 -3.49
CA ARG A 57 11.33 -4.52 -3.79
C ARG A 57 9.86 -4.90 -3.95
N GLN A 58 9.07 -4.69 -2.90
CA GLN A 58 7.65 -5.04 -2.88
C GLN A 58 6.78 -3.80 -2.75
N VAL A 59 5.61 -3.80 -3.38
CA VAL A 59 4.66 -2.69 -3.26
C VAL A 59 3.32 -3.24 -2.80
N ILE A 60 2.84 -2.73 -1.67
CA ILE A 60 1.49 -2.96 -1.18
C ILE A 60 0.63 -1.79 -1.64
N GLY A 61 -0.38 -2.07 -2.44
CA GLY A 61 -1.32 -1.10 -2.96
C GLY A 61 -2.64 -1.06 -2.17
N TRP A 62 -3.20 0.13 -2.05
CA TRP A 62 -4.60 0.34 -1.72
C TRP A 62 -5.36 0.73 -2.98
N PHE A 63 -6.38 -0.06 -3.30
CA PHE A 63 -7.19 0.07 -4.50
C PHE A 63 -8.58 0.58 -4.15
N ARG A 64 -9.05 1.53 -4.94
CA ARG A 64 -10.40 2.09 -4.87
C ARG A 64 -10.99 2.05 -6.27
N ASP A 65 -12.15 1.40 -6.41
CA ASP A 65 -12.86 1.29 -7.68
C ASP A 65 -11.99 0.71 -8.82
N GLY A 66 -11.10 -0.24 -8.47
CA GLY A 66 -10.17 -0.88 -9.41
C GLY A 66 -8.86 -0.13 -9.65
N GLU A 67 -8.73 1.11 -9.17
CA GLU A 67 -7.54 1.94 -9.36
C GLU A 67 -6.63 1.97 -8.14
N LEU A 68 -5.32 1.94 -8.36
CA LEU A 68 -4.32 2.10 -7.31
C LEU A 68 -4.30 3.57 -6.85
N ARG A 69 -4.64 3.84 -5.59
CA ARG A 69 -4.76 5.21 -5.03
C ARG A 69 -3.80 5.48 -3.88
N GLY A 70 -3.09 4.46 -3.43
CA GLY A 70 -2.07 4.59 -2.40
C GLY A 70 -1.15 3.38 -2.39
N THR A 71 0.09 3.59 -1.98
CA THR A 71 1.12 2.56 -1.94
C THR A 71 1.95 2.64 -0.66
N ALA A 72 2.38 1.49 -0.18
CA ALA A 72 3.57 1.34 0.65
C ALA A 72 4.57 0.50 -0.14
N GLU A 73 5.66 1.11 -0.55
CA GLU A 73 6.78 0.43 -1.19
C GLU A 73 7.82 0.05 -0.14
N LEU A 74 8.24 -1.21 -0.16
CA LEU A 74 9.18 -1.84 0.74
C LEU A 74 10.47 -2.14 -0.02
N ARG A 75 11.60 -1.61 0.46
CA ARG A 75 12.95 -1.94 -0.03
C ARG A 75 13.71 -2.69 1.06
N PHE A 76 13.94 -3.98 0.84
CA PHE A 76 14.56 -4.87 1.83
C PHE A 76 16.09 -4.78 1.74
N GLY A 77 16.70 -4.45 2.86
CA GLY A 77 18.14 -4.62 3.09
C GLY A 77 18.45 -5.97 3.76
N PRO A 78 19.71 -6.17 4.19
CA PRO A 78 20.13 -7.39 4.89
C PRO A 78 19.41 -7.62 6.23
N ASP A 79 19.16 -6.54 6.98
CA ASP A 79 18.61 -6.62 8.34
C ASP A 79 17.32 -5.82 8.52
N ASP A 80 17.10 -4.79 7.73
CA ASP A 80 15.95 -3.89 7.83
C ASP A 80 15.22 -3.73 6.50
N VAL A 81 14.10 -3.02 6.55
CA VAL A 81 13.33 -2.67 5.38
C VAL A 81 12.89 -1.22 5.46
N GLU A 82 13.14 -0.48 4.38
CA GLU A 82 12.66 0.87 4.23
C GLU A 82 11.24 0.84 3.64
N ALA A 83 10.33 1.59 4.26
CA ALA A 83 8.97 1.77 3.78
C ALA A 83 8.73 3.20 3.30
N ALA A 84 8.34 3.36 2.04
CA ALA A 84 8.00 4.63 1.45
C ALA A 84 6.52 4.65 1.05
N LEU A 85 5.77 5.63 1.55
CA LEU A 85 4.31 5.69 1.39
C LEU A 85 3.89 6.85 0.50
N THR A 86 2.87 6.61 -0.30
CA THR A 86 2.15 7.67 -1.02
C THR A 86 0.64 7.39 -1.01
N VAL A 87 -0.17 8.44 -0.91
CA VAL A 87 -1.64 8.35 -1.00
C VAL A 87 -2.11 9.57 -1.78
N GLU A 88 -2.96 9.38 -2.78
CA GLU A 88 -3.52 10.49 -3.55
C GLU A 88 -4.27 11.48 -2.63
N PRO A 89 -4.19 12.81 -2.88
CA PRO A 89 -4.70 13.85 -1.97
C PRO A 89 -6.14 13.65 -1.51
N GLU A 90 -7.01 13.24 -2.42
CA GLU A 90 -8.45 13.06 -2.20
C GLU A 90 -8.77 12.01 -1.14
N PHE A 91 -7.86 11.06 -0.88
CA PHE A 91 -8.06 9.96 0.05
C PHE A 91 -7.31 10.13 1.38
N ARG A 92 -6.56 11.22 1.55
CA ARG A 92 -5.80 11.51 2.79
C ARG A 92 -6.72 11.78 3.96
N CYS A 93 -6.14 11.81 5.17
CA CYS A 93 -6.87 12.02 6.43
C CYS A 93 -7.92 10.94 6.78
N ASN A 94 -7.99 9.85 6.01
CA ASN A 94 -8.88 8.72 6.26
C ASN A 94 -8.18 7.49 6.88
N GLY A 95 -6.93 7.64 7.35
CA GLY A 95 -6.18 6.55 7.99
C GLY A 95 -5.49 5.57 7.04
N ILE A 96 -5.61 5.76 5.72
CA ILE A 96 -5.05 4.86 4.70
C ILE A 96 -3.53 4.71 4.84
N GLY A 97 -2.79 5.80 5.05
CA GLY A 97 -1.34 5.74 5.24
C GLY A 97 -0.94 4.87 6.44
N LEU A 98 -1.68 4.96 7.55
CA LEU A 98 -1.45 4.09 8.71
C LEU A 98 -1.76 2.62 8.40
N MET A 99 -2.87 2.37 7.68
CA MET A 99 -3.25 1.02 7.26
C MET A 99 -2.27 0.38 6.27
N LEU A 100 -1.65 1.19 5.41
CA LEU A 100 -0.56 0.79 4.52
C LEU A 100 0.70 0.47 5.32
N LEU A 101 1.08 1.32 6.28
CA LEU A 101 2.26 1.11 7.12
C LEU A 101 2.14 -0.15 7.99
N GLU A 102 0.96 -0.43 8.57
CA GLU A 102 0.75 -1.67 9.34
C GLU A 102 0.88 -2.92 8.46
N ARG A 103 0.40 -2.87 7.22
CA ARG A 103 0.56 -3.98 6.27
C ARG A 103 2.01 -4.15 5.85
N ALA A 104 2.71 -3.04 5.60
CA ALA A 104 4.14 -3.02 5.34
C ALA A 104 4.92 -3.65 6.50
N ARG A 105 4.61 -3.27 7.74
CA ARG A 105 5.19 -3.85 8.97
C ARG A 105 4.94 -5.35 9.05
N ARG A 106 3.71 -5.80 8.79
CA ARG A 106 3.39 -7.22 8.79
C ARG A 106 4.17 -7.99 7.73
N ARG A 107 4.25 -7.46 6.51
CA ARG A 107 5.00 -8.07 5.42
C ARG A 107 6.51 -8.15 5.72
N ALA A 108 7.07 -7.08 6.27
CA ALA A 108 8.43 -7.01 6.77
C ALA A 108 8.72 -8.11 7.80
N GLN A 109 7.83 -8.23 8.79
CA GLN A 109 7.94 -9.18 9.89
C GLN A 109 7.88 -10.63 9.41
N ALA A 110 6.98 -10.92 8.46
CA ALA A 110 6.96 -12.20 7.77
C ALA A 110 8.33 -12.45 7.13
N LEU A 111 8.78 -11.58 6.23
CA LEU A 111 10.02 -11.84 5.48
C LEU A 111 11.31 -11.81 6.30
N GLY A 112 11.22 -11.68 7.62
CA GLY A 112 12.33 -11.85 8.56
C GLY A 112 13.12 -10.58 8.80
N ALA A 113 12.61 -9.41 8.39
CA ALA A 113 13.23 -8.14 8.69
C ALA A 113 13.26 -7.91 10.21
N LYS A 114 14.38 -7.42 10.72
CA LYS A 114 14.59 -7.11 12.15
C LYS A 114 14.08 -5.72 12.51
N ALA A 115 13.94 -4.83 11.53
CA ALA A 115 13.38 -3.49 11.72
C ALA A 115 12.69 -3.00 10.45
N ILE A 116 11.70 -2.11 10.64
CA ILE A 116 11.13 -1.28 9.57
C ILE A 116 11.54 0.17 9.81
N ARG A 117 11.94 0.86 8.74
CA ARG A 117 12.40 2.25 8.77
C ARG A 117 11.60 3.11 7.79
N ILE A 118 11.48 4.39 8.10
CA ILE A 118 10.91 5.41 7.24
C ILE A 118 11.83 6.62 7.31
N PHE A 119 12.24 7.14 6.15
CA PHE A 119 12.97 8.39 6.04
C PHE A 119 12.05 9.44 5.43
N THR A 120 12.03 10.63 6.01
CA THR A 120 11.25 11.74 5.47
C THR A 120 11.80 13.08 5.95
N SER A 121 11.47 14.18 5.26
CA SER A 121 11.81 15.51 5.79
C SER A 121 11.10 15.76 7.12
N GLN A 122 11.77 16.44 8.06
CA GLN A 122 11.16 16.86 9.33
C GLN A 122 9.93 17.77 9.14
N ASN A 123 9.77 18.37 7.95
CA ASN A 123 8.63 19.19 7.59
C ASN A 123 7.42 18.37 7.10
N ASN A 124 7.58 17.08 6.82
CA ASN A 124 6.50 16.18 6.41
C ASN A 124 5.65 15.76 7.62
N ARG A 125 4.90 16.72 8.16
CA ARG A 125 4.02 16.52 9.33
C ARG A 125 3.02 15.37 9.14
N PRO A 126 2.40 15.16 7.96
CA PRO A 126 1.53 14.00 7.73
C PRO A 126 2.26 12.66 7.92
N MET A 127 3.45 12.50 7.35
CA MET A 127 4.20 11.25 7.46
C MET A 127 4.70 11.01 8.89
N ILE A 128 5.18 12.06 9.56
CA ILE A 128 5.57 11.98 10.99
C ILE A 128 4.39 11.54 11.86
N ALA A 129 3.19 12.06 11.59
CA ALA A 129 1.99 11.65 12.31
C ALA A 129 1.62 10.18 12.05
N VAL A 130 1.78 9.69 10.82
CA VAL A 130 1.59 8.27 10.49
C VAL A 130 2.61 7.39 11.23
N ALA A 131 3.90 7.73 11.16
CA ALA A 131 4.97 6.97 11.81
C ALA A 131 4.77 6.88 13.33
N ARG A 132 4.47 8.00 14.00
CA ARG A 132 4.18 8.02 15.44
C ARG A 132 2.96 7.17 15.81
N LYS A 133 1.89 7.23 15.01
CA LYS A 133 0.69 6.42 15.25
C LYS A 133 0.93 4.92 15.06
N ALA A 134 1.87 4.55 14.19
CA ALA A 134 2.33 3.18 14.02
C ALA A 134 3.37 2.75 15.06
N GLY A 135 3.71 3.61 16.02
CA GLY A 135 4.65 3.30 17.11
C GLY A 135 6.12 3.33 16.70
N LEU A 136 6.47 3.99 15.59
CA LEU A 136 7.88 4.18 15.23
C LEU A 136 8.53 5.19 16.19
N ASN A 137 9.73 4.86 16.62
CA ASN A 137 10.59 5.77 17.37
C ASN A 137 11.18 6.78 16.39
N MET A 138 10.94 8.07 16.62
CA MET A 138 11.36 9.14 15.73
C MET A 138 12.66 9.79 16.20
N SER A 139 13.65 9.90 15.32
CA SER A 139 14.85 10.72 15.43
C SER A 139 14.82 11.84 14.39
N PHE A 140 15.49 12.97 14.69
CA PHE A 140 15.52 14.15 13.83
C PHE A 140 16.95 14.69 13.76
N GLU A 141 17.48 14.87 12.56
CA GLU A 141 18.85 15.29 12.30
C GLU A 141 18.93 16.03 10.96
N ASP A 142 19.65 17.16 10.90
CA ASP A 142 19.96 17.93 9.68
C ASP A 142 18.78 18.23 8.72
N GLY A 143 17.56 18.37 9.25
CA GLY A 143 16.37 18.66 8.44
C GLY A 143 15.56 17.42 8.05
N ASP A 144 16.06 16.24 8.40
CA ASP A 144 15.43 14.95 8.16
C ASP A 144 14.85 14.37 9.46
N ALA A 145 13.91 13.47 9.26
CA ALA A 145 13.26 12.69 10.28
C ALA A 145 13.32 11.22 9.88
N GLU A 146 13.79 10.41 10.81
CA GLU A 146 13.81 8.97 10.69
C GLU A 146 12.84 8.37 11.70
N GLY A 147 12.00 7.45 11.24
CA GLY A 147 11.20 6.59 12.10
C GLY A 147 11.71 5.16 12.02
N ALA A 148 11.94 4.52 13.15
CA ALA A 148 12.35 3.11 13.20
C ALA A 148 11.52 2.32 14.21
N LEU A 149 11.21 1.07 13.88
CA LEU A 149 10.56 0.12 14.77
C LEU A 149 11.22 -1.26 14.63
N ALA A 150 11.70 -1.79 15.75
CA ALA A 150 12.19 -3.17 15.82
C ALA A 150 11.04 -4.16 15.65
N LEU A 151 11.29 -5.22 14.89
CA LEU A 151 10.32 -6.26 14.59
C LEU A 151 10.74 -7.56 15.29
N ALA A 152 9.82 -8.14 16.04
CA ALA A 152 10.00 -9.49 16.56
C ALA A 152 9.77 -10.51 15.44
N PRO A 153 10.42 -11.69 15.47
CA PRO A 153 10.13 -12.75 14.51
C PRO A 153 8.64 -13.08 14.45
N ALA A 154 8.11 -13.30 13.24
CA ALA A 154 6.72 -13.70 13.04
C ALA A 154 6.46 -15.09 13.65
N PRO A 155 5.47 -15.26 14.55
CA PRO A 155 5.02 -16.58 15.01
C PRO A 155 4.49 -17.43 13.84
N ALA A 156 4.51 -18.75 13.94
CA ALA A 156 4.05 -19.63 12.85
C ALA A 156 2.60 -19.33 12.37
N ALA A 157 1.70 -18.99 13.30
CA ALA A 157 0.32 -18.63 12.98
C ALA A 157 0.20 -17.35 12.11
N PHE A 158 1.12 -16.41 12.29
CA PHE A 158 1.17 -15.17 11.51
C PHE A 158 1.35 -15.42 10.02
N TRP A 159 2.11 -16.47 9.68
CA TRP A 159 2.35 -16.86 8.29
C TRP A 159 1.12 -17.44 7.63
N ALA A 160 0.32 -18.22 8.37
CA ALA A 160 -0.95 -18.75 7.86
C ALA A 160 -1.93 -17.62 7.52
N ASP A 161 -2.03 -16.62 8.40
CA ASP A 161 -2.87 -15.43 8.17
C ASP A 161 -2.39 -14.64 6.95
N LEU A 162 -1.09 -14.38 6.83
CA LEU A 162 -0.52 -13.63 5.70
C LEU A 162 -0.70 -14.37 4.38
N LEU A 163 -0.45 -15.68 4.35
CA LEU A 163 -0.67 -16.50 3.14
C LEU A 163 -2.14 -16.56 2.75
N GLY A 164 -3.05 -16.60 3.74
CA GLY A 164 -4.49 -16.50 3.49
C GLY A 164 -4.89 -15.17 2.87
N GLU A 165 -4.37 -14.06 3.40
CA GLU A 165 -4.57 -12.72 2.84
C GLU A 165 -4.02 -12.61 1.41
N GLU A 166 -2.77 -13.06 1.16
CA GLU A 166 -2.15 -13.01 -0.17
C GLU A 166 -2.86 -13.93 -1.18
N ALA A 167 -3.22 -15.15 -0.79
CA ALA A 167 -3.94 -16.08 -1.65
C ALA A 167 -5.35 -15.57 -2.02
N GLY A 168 -6.07 -14.99 -1.07
CA GLY A 168 -7.37 -14.36 -1.32
C GLY A 168 -7.26 -13.18 -2.29
N GLN A 169 -6.19 -12.39 -2.17
CA GLN A 169 -5.92 -11.26 -3.05
C GLN A 169 -5.53 -11.71 -4.46
N ILE A 170 -4.62 -12.68 -4.60
CA ILE A 170 -4.25 -13.29 -5.89
C ILE A 170 -5.49 -13.89 -6.56
N ALA A 171 -6.33 -14.60 -5.80
CA ALA A 171 -7.55 -15.17 -6.32
C ALA A 171 -8.53 -14.09 -6.80
N SER A 172 -8.61 -12.94 -6.12
CA SER A 172 -9.41 -11.79 -6.56
C SER A 172 -8.86 -11.07 -7.80
N VAL A 173 -7.59 -11.27 -8.17
CA VAL A 173 -7.04 -10.71 -9.41
C VAL A 173 -7.20 -11.71 -10.56
N LEU A 174 -6.95 -13.00 -10.30
CA LEU A 174 -6.94 -14.05 -11.33
C LEU A 174 -8.34 -14.62 -11.64
N TYR A 175 -9.25 -14.70 -10.66
CA TYR A 175 -10.53 -15.41 -10.80
C TYR A 175 -11.77 -14.50 -10.69
N TRP A 176 -11.61 -13.21 -10.41
CA TRP A 176 -12.73 -12.28 -10.15
C TRP A 176 -13.68 -12.03 -11.32
N PRO A 177 -13.24 -11.95 -12.60
CA PRO A 177 -14.19 -11.83 -13.72
C PRO A 177 -15.12 -13.05 -13.83
N ALA A 178 -14.64 -14.25 -13.52
CA ALA A 178 -15.40 -15.49 -13.68
C ALA A 178 -16.33 -15.79 -12.48
N ALA A 179 -15.91 -15.44 -11.27
CA ALA A 179 -16.69 -15.66 -10.05
C ALA A 179 -17.88 -14.68 -9.95
N PHE A 180 -17.71 -13.43 -10.36
CA PHE A 180 -18.79 -12.42 -10.36
C PHE A 180 -19.86 -12.71 -11.42
N ALA A 181 -19.44 -13.10 -12.64
CA ALA A 181 -20.37 -13.48 -13.71
C ALA A 181 -21.28 -14.66 -13.33
N ARG A 182 -20.76 -15.65 -12.56
CA ARG A 182 -21.58 -16.75 -12.02
C ARG A 182 -22.53 -16.32 -10.90
N ALA A 183 -22.11 -15.39 -10.05
CA ALA A 183 -22.94 -14.87 -8.96
C ALA A 183 -24.09 -13.99 -9.48
N GLU A 184 -23.86 -13.19 -10.54
CA GLU A 184 -24.91 -12.41 -11.20
C GLU A 184 -25.86 -13.29 -12.03
N ALA A 185 -25.35 -14.29 -12.76
CA ALA A 185 -26.18 -15.22 -13.52
C ALA A 185 -27.10 -16.09 -12.64
N GLY A 186 -26.75 -16.28 -11.36
CA GLY A 186 -27.58 -17.00 -10.38
C GLY A 186 -28.60 -16.14 -9.65
N ARG A 187 -28.55 -14.80 -9.79
CA ARG A 187 -29.44 -13.88 -9.07
C ARG A 187 -30.78 -13.80 -9.79
N LYS A 188 -31.80 -14.51 -9.28
CA LYS A 188 -33.17 -14.37 -9.78
C LYS A 188 -33.59 -12.88 -9.73
N PRO A 189 -34.21 -12.35 -10.79
CA PRO A 189 -34.64 -10.95 -10.82
C PRO A 189 -35.62 -10.70 -9.66
N LYS A 190 -35.42 -9.56 -8.98
CA LYS A 190 -36.31 -9.11 -7.90
C LYS A 190 -37.70 -8.87 -8.51
N PRO A 191 -38.78 -9.44 -7.96
CA PRO A 191 -40.11 -9.22 -8.50
C PRO A 191 -40.42 -7.72 -8.46
N THR A 192 -40.68 -7.15 -9.64
CA THR A 192 -41.15 -5.79 -9.81
C THR A 192 -42.50 -5.66 -9.12
N ARG A 193 -42.53 -4.88 -8.05
CA ARG A 193 -43.77 -4.51 -7.39
C ARG A 193 -44.23 -3.21 -8.04
N ASP A 194 -45.01 -3.32 -9.11
CA ASP A 194 -45.91 -2.27 -9.60
C ASP A 194 -46.93 -2.88 -10.58
N ALA A 195 -48.14 -3.09 -10.06
CA ALA A 195 -49.43 -2.97 -10.76
C ALA A 195 -50.55 -3.24 -9.74
N ALA A 196 -50.92 -2.21 -8.99
CA ALA A 196 -52.24 -2.11 -8.36
C ALA A 196 -52.69 -0.66 -8.48
N ALA A 197 -53.33 -0.38 -9.61
CA ALA A 197 -54.34 0.67 -9.73
C ALA A 197 -55.70 0.00 -9.49
#